data_AF-A0A7G7XFT7-F1
#
_entry.id   AF-A0A7G7XFT7-F1
#
_cell.length_a   1.000
_cell.length_b   1.000
_cell.length_c   1.000
_cell.angle_alpha   90.00
_cell.angle_beta   90.00
_cell.angle_gamma   90.00
#
_symmetry.space_group_name_H-M   'P 1'
#
loop_
_entity.id
_entity.type
_entity.pdbx_description
1 polymer ?
#
loop_
_entity_poly.entity_id
_entity_poly.type
_entity_poly.pdbx_seq_one_letter_code
_entity_poly.pdbx_strand_id
1 'polypeptide(L)'
;MSDSLEDNAQVLRERWPALLERLLAEDSAALQADLVEGLGSTLSVAGIQLTSRHDRAREARTQAASLPEAPVLHLYGCGLGDLQQVLLERPGLTRLYVHILNGALFKLVLQLLDQQFWLTDPRVELLYAGDLSEIQLPFFALPAELVLADDYNAKIRDRLVSETHVSFNNRLFTEEAGVAERLAAVEPWVRADADVAELFGRDSGREVFVIATGPSLEQHFAALQALRERPQRPLLICVDTAYQPLQRHGIEPDVVVSIDQRISSRHLPAQGSANTTLVYMPLADPLVLAGWQGPRYVAYSASPVFAPMRQRWPKALLHAGGSVIHPAVDLAVKMGGRRITLFGADFAFPMDRTHAGWQDGDLGPQLKAAKHWVLDGNGQRVKTQLNFRSYLCELERYIQSQPEVRFFNTSRSGAMIAGTTFHEDFVQ
;
A
#
# COMPACT_ATOMS: atom_id res chain seq x y z
N MET A 1 -7.62 -35.46 21.62
CA MET A 1 -7.36 -34.13 21.03
C MET A 1 -7.84 -32.99 21.95
N SER A 2 -8.05 -33.21 23.26
CA SER A 2 -8.48 -32.17 24.22
C SER A 2 -7.34 -31.57 25.04
N ASP A 3 -6.30 -32.36 25.35
CA ASP A 3 -5.38 -32.04 26.45
C ASP A 3 -4.48 -30.84 26.11
N SER A 4 -3.90 -30.79 24.91
CA SER A 4 -3.04 -29.67 24.49
C SER A 4 -3.75 -28.31 24.46
N LEU A 5 -5.04 -28.25 24.07
CA LEU A 5 -5.78 -26.99 24.07
C LEU A 5 -5.99 -26.48 25.49
N GLU A 6 -6.38 -27.37 26.40
CA GLU A 6 -6.67 -27.02 27.79
C GLU A 6 -5.41 -26.52 28.51
N ASP A 7 -4.29 -27.22 28.30
CA ASP A 7 -2.98 -26.88 28.82
C ASP A 7 -2.50 -25.51 28.30
N ASN A 8 -2.58 -25.28 27.00
CA ASN A 8 -2.24 -23.98 26.41
C ASN A 8 -3.18 -22.86 26.90
N ALA A 9 -4.49 -23.15 26.97
CA ALA A 9 -5.50 -22.19 27.42
C ALA A 9 -5.32 -21.79 28.88
N GLN A 10 -4.75 -22.64 29.74
CA GLN A 10 -4.42 -22.26 31.11
C GLN A 10 -3.40 -21.11 31.13
N VAL A 11 -2.30 -21.24 30.39
CA VAL A 11 -1.27 -20.19 30.30
C VAL A 11 -1.86 -18.91 29.70
N LEU A 12 -2.65 -19.03 28.63
CA LEU A 12 -3.30 -17.87 28.01
C LEU A 12 -4.30 -17.19 28.96
N ARG A 13 -5.03 -17.94 29.78
CA ARG A 13 -6.00 -17.39 30.74
C ARG A 13 -5.31 -16.57 31.82
N GLU A 14 -4.14 -17.03 32.27
CA GLU A 14 -3.35 -16.34 33.29
C GLU A 14 -2.67 -15.08 32.74
N ARG A 15 -2.15 -15.14 31.50
CA ARG A 15 -1.33 -14.06 30.92
C ARG A 15 -2.09 -13.09 30.04
N TRP A 16 -3.02 -13.56 29.23
CA TRP A 16 -3.76 -12.79 28.21
C TRP A 16 -5.25 -13.19 28.14
N PRO A 17 -6.04 -12.99 29.22
CA PRO A 17 -7.43 -13.47 29.31
C PRO A 17 -8.35 -12.94 28.20
N ALA A 18 -8.23 -11.65 27.85
CA ALA A 18 -9.05 -11.06 26.77
C ALA A 18 -8.68 -11.63 25.38
N LEU A 19 -7.40 -11.95 25.17
CA LEU A 19 -6.93 -12.57 23.94
C LEU A 19 -7.44 -14.02 23.84
N LEU A 20 -7.44 -14.76 24.96
CA LEU A 20 -8.02 -16.10 25.00
C LEU A 20 -9.51 -16.09 24.65
N GLU A 21 -10.29 -15.17 25.22
CA GLU A 21 -11.71 -15.02 24.91
C GLU A 21 -11.94 -14.83 23.40
N ARG A 22 -11.17 -13.92 22.80
CA ARG A 22 -11.21 -13.67 21.35
C ARG A 22 -10.81 -14.91 20.55
N LEU A 23 -9.71 -15.58 20.92
CA LEU A 23 -9.27 -16.81 20.24
C LEU A 23 -10.33 -17.91 20.32
N LEU A 24 -10.97 -18.11 21.47
CA LEU A 24 -11.98 -19.16 21.61
C LEU A 24 -13.19 -18.93 20.70
N ALA A 25 -13.51 -17.68 20.37
CA ALA A 25 -14.58 -17.31 19.43
C ALA A 25 -14.23 -17.57 17.96
N GLU A 26 -12.95 -17.79 17.61
CA GLU A 26 -12.52 -18.06 16.23
C GLU A 26 -13.03 -19.44 15.73
N ASP A 27 -13.41 -19.52 14.46
CA ASP A 27 -13.81 -20.78 13.83
C ASP A 27 -12.62 -21.51 13.22
N SER A 28 -11.93 -22.32 14.03
CA SER A 28 -10.84 -23.18 13.55
C SER A 28 -11.32 -24.41 12.77
N ALA A 29 -12.61 -24.78 12.86
CA ALA A 29 -13.15 -25.96 12.18
C ALA A 29 -13.27 -25.74 10.66
N ALA A 30 -13.34 -24.49 10.22
CA ALA A 30 -13.31 -24.12 8.81
C ALA A 30 -11.94 -24.33 8.14
N LEU A 31 -10.86 -24.47 8.92
CA LEU A 31 -9.51 -24.70 8.40
C LEU A 31 -9.24 -26.19 8.21
N GLN A 32 -9.08 -26.60 6.96
CA GLN A 32 -8.56 -27.94 6.65
C GLN A 32 -7.04 -27.94 6.80
N ALA A 33 -6.55 -28.75 7.73
CA ALA A 33 -5.14 -28.91 8.00
C ALA A 33 -4.69 -30.36 7.82
N ASP A 34 -3.61 -30.52 7.08
CA ASP A 34 -2.97 -31.80 6.83
C ASP A 34 -1.63 -31.87 7.54
N LEU A 35 -1.32 -33.02 8.13
CA LEU A 35 0.04 -33.33 8.55
C LEU A 35 0.87 -33.66 7.32
N VAL A 36 1.93 -32.89 7.08
CA VAL A 36 2.87 -33.13 5.99
C VAL A 36 4.18 -33.62 6.55
N GLU A 37 4.58 -34.81 6.11
CA GLU A 37 5.80 -35.49 6.57
C GLU A 37 6.95 -35.33 5.56
N GLY A 38 8.16 -35.27 6.12
CA GLY A 38 9.42 -35.31 5.41
C GLY A 38 10.46 -36.00 6.29
N LEU A 39 11.55 -35.31 6.62
CA LEU A 39 12.48 -35.78 7.67
C LEU A 39 11.97 -35.40 9.08
N GLY A 40 11.11 -34.37 9.15
CA GLY A 40 10.27 -34.07 10.31
C GLY A 40 8.80 -33.99 9.86
N SER A 41 8.00 -33.16 10.54
CA SER A 41 6.62 -32.92 10.15
C SER A 41 6.23 -31.46 10.36
N THR A 42 5.28 -30.99 9.57
CA THR A 42 4.66 -29.67 9.68
C THR A 42 3.16 -29.78 9.45
N LEU A 43 2.42 -28.76 9.88
CA LEU A 43 1.05 -28.56 9.44
C LEU A 43 1.04 -27.86 8.07
N SER A 44 0.12 -28.26 7.22
CA SER A 44 -0.23 -27.60 5.97
C SER A 44 -1.67 -27.16 6.02
N VAL A 45 -1.94 -25.89 5.76
CA VAL A 45 -3.30 -25.32 5.73
C VAL A 45 -3.51 -24.69 4.36
N ALA A 46 -4.60 -25.08 3.69
CA ALA A 46 -4.89 -24.64 2.31
C ALA A 46 -3.69 -24.85 1.33
N GLY A 47 -2.95 -25.94 1.51
CA GLY A 47 -1.76 -26.28 0.71
C GLY A 47 -0.49 -25.49 1.05
N ILE A 48 -0.50 -24.67 2.11
CA ILE A 48 0.64 -23.90 2.59
C ILE A 48 1.22 -24.56 3.85
N GLN A 49 2.47 -25.01 3.78
CA GLN A 49 3.20 -25.53 4.94
C GLN A 49 3.60 -24.38 5.88
N LEU A 50 3.28 -24.50 7.17
CA LEU A 50 3.59 -23.48 8.18
C LEU A 50 5.09 -23.38 8.49
N THR A 51 5.79 -24.51 8.42
CA THR A 51 7.24 -24.65 8.64
C THR A 51 7.80 -25.73 7.71
N SER A 52 9.11 -25.90 7.69
CA SER A 52 9.82 -26.91 6.92
C SER A 52 9.46 -28.32 7.38
N ARG A 53 8.88 -29.13 6.50
CA ARG A 53 8.69 -30.58 6.73
C ARG A 53 10.00 -31.37 6.83
N HIS A 54 11.15 -30.76 6.50
CA HIS A 54 12.45 -31.42 6.52
C HIS A 54 13.25 -31.10 7.79
N ASP A 55 13.28 -29.84 8.21
CA ASP A 55 14.05 -29.42 9.38
C ASP A 55 13.55 -28.06 9.90
N ARG A 56 12.62 -28.11 10.87
CA ARG A 56 12.00 -26.93 11.48
C ARG A 56 13.00 -26.09 12.28
N ALA A 57 13.90 -26.74 13.01
CA ALA A 57 14.90 -26.07 13.83
C ALA A 57 15.91 -25.31 12.96
N ARG A 58 16.36 -25.90 11.83
CA ARG A 58 17.26 -25.20 10.90
C ARG A 58 16.58 -24.03 10.21
N GLU A 59 15.31 -24.17 9.81
CA GLU A 59 14.55 -23.04 9.27
C GLU A 59 14.47 -21.90 10.28
N ALA A 60 14.04 -22.18 11.51
CA ALA A 60 13.94 -21.20 12.59
C ALA A 60 15.27 -20.49 12.87
N ARG A 61 16.40 -21.22 12.90
CA ARG A 61 17.74 -20.61 13.03
C ARG A 61 18.11 -19.70 11.87
N THR A 62 17.72 -20.08 10.64
CA THR A 62 17.97 -19.26 9.44
C THR A 62 17.16 -17.97 9.48
N GLN A 63 15.89 -18.06 9.88
CA GLN A 63 15.00 -16.91 10.05
C GLN A 63 15.53 -15.99 11.15
N ALA A 64 15.89 -16.52 12.33
CA ALA A 64 16.50 -15.77 13.43
C ALA A 64 17.79 -15.05 13.00
N ALA A 65 18.63 -15.70 12.20
CA ALA A 65 19.88 -15.11 11.70
C ALA A 65 19.69 -13.90 10.77
N SER A 66 18.50 -13.74 10.15
CA SER A 66 18.18 -12.55 9.35
C SER A 66 17.80 -11.33 10.19
N LEU A 67 17.51 -11.52 11.47
CA LEU A 67 17.16 -10.45 12.40
C LEU A 67 18.40 -9.86 13.06
N PRO A 68 18.43 -8.54 13.31
CA PRO A 68 19.50 -7.94 14.10
C PRO A 68 19.50 -8.49 15.54
N GLU A 69 20.66 -8.42 16.20
CA GLU A 69 20.77 -8.63 17.64
C GLU A 69 20.20 -7.39 18.35
N ALA A 70 18.93 -7.48 18.76
CA ALA A 70 18.18 -6.38 19.38
C ALA A 70 17.54 -6.84 20.70
N PRO A 71 17.42 -5.94 21.70
CA PRO A 71 16.79 -6.28 22.98
C PRO A 71 15.28 -6.48 22.89
N VAL A 72 14.65 -5.95 21.83
CA VAL A 72 13.22 -6.10 21.55
C VAL A 72 13.06 -6.57 20.11
N LEU A 73 12.26 -7.61 19.90
CA LEU A 73 11.94 -8.15 18.58
C LEU A 73 10.44 -8.31 18.41
N HIS A 74 9.96 -8.15 17.18
CA HIS A 74 8.58 -8.37 16.78
C HIS A 74 8.49 -9.53 15.78
N LEU A 75 7.68 -10.53 16.10
CA LEU A 75 7.43 -11.67 15.23
C LEU A 75 5.97 -11.62 14.76
N TYR A 76 5.76 -11.51 13.46
CA TYR A 76 4.42 -11.55 12.87
C TYR A 76 4.11 -12.95 12.36
N GLY A 77 3.15 -13.60 13.00
CA GLY A 77 2.81 -15.01 12.86
C GLY A 77 3.34 -15.85 14.02
N CYS A 78 2.64 -16.93 14.36
CA CYS A 78 2.97 -17.82 15.48
C CYS A 78 3.73 -19.07 15.04
N GLY A 79 3.59 -19.49 13.79
CA GLY A 79 4.14 -20.73 13.25
C GLY A 79 3.74 -21.91 14.12
N LEU A 80 4.71 -22.80 14.36
CA LEU A 80 4.58 -23.90 15.31
C LEU A 80 5.42 -23.68 16.59
N GLY A 81 5.86 -22.43 16.82
CA GLY A 81 6.65 -22.02 17.98
C GLY A 81 8.18 -22.13 17.83
N ASP A 82 8.69 -22.68 16.73
CA ASP A 82 10.13 -22.95 16.55
C ASP A 82 10.99 -21.68 16.56
N LEU A 83 10.54 -20.62 15.88
CA LEU A 83 11.29 -19.36 15.81
C LEU A 83 11.32 -18.64 17.17
N GLN A 84 10.22 -18.69 17.91
CA GLN A 84 10.14 -18.14 19.27
C GLN A 84 11.16 -18.82 20.16
N GLN A 85 11.23 -20.15 20.13
CA GLN A 85 12.21 -20.92 20.91
C GLN A 85 13.64 -20.47 20.59
N VAL A 86 14.00 -20.40 19.30
CA VAL A 86 15.35 -19.97 18.89
C VAL A 86 15.64 -18.53 19.29
N LEU A 87 14.69 -17.60 19.16
CA LEU A 87 14.89 -16.21 19.53
C LEU A 87 15.05 -16.03 21.04
N LEU A 88 14.30 -16.78 21.85
CA LEU A 88 14.38 -16.74 23.31
C LEU A 88 15.73 -17.24 23.86
N GLU A 89 16.50 -18.00 23.09
CA GLU A 89 17.88 -18.39 23.43
C GLU A 89 18.88 -17.23 23.31
N ARG A 90 18.52 -16.11 22.66
CA ARG A 90 19.42 -14.96 22.50
C ARG A 90 19.66 -14.26 23.84
N PRO A 91 20.93 -14.11 24.28
CA PRO A 91 21.24 -13.54 25.60
C PRO A 91 20.88 -12.05 25.71
N GLY A 92 20.85 -11.32 24.60
CA GLY A 92 20.49 -9.91 24.58
C GLY A 92 18.98 -9.63 24.55
N LEU A 93 18.14 -10.64 24.33
CA LEU A 93 16.71 -10.44 24.15
C LEU A 93 15.99 -10.23 25.49
N THR A 94 15.35 -9.08 25.63
CA THR A 94 14.59 -8.68 26.82
C THR A 94 13.08 -8.78 26.64
N ARG A 95 12.60 -8.68 25.40
CA ARG A 95 11.17 -8.74 25.04
C ARG A 95 10.97 -9.30 23.64
N LEU A 96 10.05 -10.24 23.49
CA LEU A 96 9.59 -10.79 22.22
C LEU A 96 8.09 -10.54 22.08
N TYR A 97 7.70 -9.68 21.15
CA TYR A 97 6.29 -9.51 20.79
C TYR A 97 5.93 -10.50 19.69
N VAL A 98 4.92 -11.33 19.91
CA VAL A 98 4.37 -12.24 18.90
C VAL A 98 3.00 -11.71 18.49
N HIS A 99 2.83 -11.45 17.20
CA HIS A 99 1.63 -10.85 16.63
C HIS A 99 0.87 -11.90 15.83
N ILE A 100 -0.33 -12.25 16.28
CA ILE A 100 -1.23 -13.21 15.61
C ILE A 100 -1.73 -12.59 14.30
N LEU A 101 -1.46 -13.26 13.18
CA LEU A 101 -1.94 -12.87 11.85
C LEU A 101 -3.19 -13.64 11.41
N ASN A 102 -3.49 -14.76 12.04
CA ASN A 102 -4.70 -15.53 11.82
C ASN A 102 -5.14 -16.21 13.13
N GLY A 103 -6.26 -15.74 13.71
CA GLY A 103 -6.77 -16.24 14.98
C GLY A 103 -7.20 -17.71 14.93
N ALA A 104 -7.97 -18.09 13.90
CA ALA A 104 -8.41 -19.47 13.69
C ALA A 104 -7.24 -20.45 13.49
N LEU A 105 -6.20 -20.02 12.78
CA LEU A 105 -4.98 -20.81 12.57
C LEU A 105 -4.22 -21.00 13.87
N PHE A 106 -4.06 -19.93 14.66
CA PHE A 106 -3.36 -20.04 15.93
C PHE A 106 -4.14 -20.91 16.93
N LYS A 107 -5.47 -20.78 17.00
CA LYS A 107 -6.34 -21.68 17.77
C LYS A 107 -6.14 -23.14 17.36
N LEU A 108 -6.07 -23.42 16.06
CA LEU A 108 -5.81 -24.77 15.56
C LEU A 108 -4.44 -25.31 16.01
N VAL A 109 -3.39 -24.48 15.96
CA VAL A 109 -2.06 -24.86 16.46
C VAL A 109 -2.11 -25.21 17.95
N LEU A 110 -2.79 -24.39 18.77
CA LEU A 110 -2.96 -24.64 20.21
C LEU A 110 -3.76 -25.92 20.50
N GLN A 111 -4.67 -26.32 19.60
CA GLN A 111 -5.43 -27.58 19.71
C GLN A 111 -4.57 -28.81 19.42
N LEU A 112 -3.62 -28.68 18.51
CA LEU A 112 -2.85 -29.82 18.00
C LEU A 112 -1.50 -30.00 18.69
N LEU A 113 -0.89 -28.92 19.18
CA LEU A 113 0.47 -28.91 19.69
C LEU A 113 0.54 -28.21 21.05
N ASP A 114 1.38 -28.73 21.94
CA ASP A 114 1.83 -27.98 23.11
C ASP A 114 2.64 -26.76 22.65
N GLN A 115 2.33 -25.59 23.20
CA GLN A 115 3.02 -24.31 22.95
C GLN A 115 3.49 -23.65 24.25
N GLN A 116 3.36 -24.32 25.41
CA GLN A 116 3.74 -23.79 26.72
C GLN A 116 5.22 -23.40 26.78
N PHE A 117 6.08 -24.09 26.03
CA PHE A 117 7.54 -23.88 26.03
C PHE A 117 7.99 -22.46 25.68
N TRP A 118 7.17 -21.69 24.95
CA TRP A 118 7.40 -20.26 24.72
C TRP A 118 6.30 -19.38 25.29
N LEU A 119 5.06 -19.87 25.37
CA LEU A 119 3.94 -19.11 25.96
C LEU A 119 4.12 -18.82 27.44
N THR A 120 4.92 -19.58 28.17
CA THR A 120 5.20 -19.35 29.60
C THR A 120 6.38 -18.40 29.85
N ASP A 121 7.21 -18.11 28.83
CA ASP A 121 8.39 -17.27 29.02
C ASP A 121 7.96 -15.81 29.30
N PRO A 122 8.39 -15.20 30.42
CA PRO A 122 7.94 -13.86 30.82
C PRO A 122 8.38 -12.75 29.86
N ARG A 123 9.33 -13.02 28.97
CA ARG A 123 9.77 -12.08 27.92
C ARG A 123 8.83 -12.05 26.73
N VAL A 124 7.90 -12.99 26.60
CA VAL A 124 6.93 -13.02 25.50
C VAL A 124 5.76 -12.10 25.80
N GLU A 125 5.29 -11.36 24.81
CA GLU A 125 4.01 -10.65 24.81
C GLU A 125 3.23 -11.02 23.55
N LEU A 126 1.94 -11.35 23.69
CA LEU A 126 1.10 -11.85 22.61
C LEU A 126 -0.03 -10.86 22.32
N LEU A 127 -0.24 -10.53 21.04
CA LEU A 127 -1.28 -9.62 20.59
C LEU A 127 -1.78 -10.00 19.19
N TYR A 128 -2.98 -9.55 18.80
CA TYR A 128 -3.38 -9.60 17.40
C TYR A 128 -2.69 -8.47 16.63
N ALA A 129 -2.17 -8.77 15.44
CA ALA A 129 -1.46 -7.77 14.65
C ALA A 129 -2.39 -6.60 14.30
N GLY A 130 -3.64 -6.88 13.91
CA GLY A 130 -4.63 -5.89 13.48
C GLY A 130 -5.08 -4.89 14.54
N ASP A 131 -4.78 -5.13 15.82
CA ASP A 131 -4.98 -4.13 16.89
C ASP A 131 -4.03 -2.93 16.72
N LEU A 132 -2.92 -3.12 16.00
CA LEU A 132 -1.95 -2.07 15.73
C LEU A 132 -2.37 -1.17 14.56
N SER A 133 -1.97 0.10 14.63
CA SER A 133 -2.07 1.02 13.50
C SER A 133 -0.96 0.80 12.47
N GLU A 134 0.24 0.42 12.91
CA GLU A 134 1.45 0.27 12.09
C GLU A 134 2.32 -0.91 12.56
N ILE A 135 3.14 -1.43 11.65
CA ILE A 135 4.16 -2.45 11.96
C ILE A 135 5.22 -1.91 12.91
N GLN A 136 5.86 -2.80 13.66
CA GLN A 136 6.93 -2.47 14.61
C GLN A 136 8.25 -3.08 14.13
N LEU A 137 9.34 -2.32 14.22
CA LEU A 137 10.69 -2.74 13.84
C LEU A 137 11.55 -2.97 15.09
N PRO A 138 12.58 -3.82 15.05
CA PRO A 138 12.86 -4.80 13.99
C PRO A 138 11.91 -6.00 14.06
N PHE A 139 11.52 -6.52 12.89
CA PHE A 139 10.61 -7.66 12.80
C PHE A 139 11.05 -8.76 11.85
N PHE A 140 10.48 -9.94 12.09
CA PHE A 140 10.37 -11.01 11.11
C PHE A 140 8.90 -11.34 10.91
N ALA A 141 8.49 -11.60 9.66
CA ALA A 141 7.13 -12.01 9.33
C ALA A 141 7.16 -13.40 8.70
N LEU A 142 6.44 -14.35 9.28
CA LEU A 142 6.42 -15.72 8.80
C LEU A 142 5.77 -15.79 7.40
N PRO A 143 6.49 -16.26 6.36
CA PRO A 143 5.97 -16.23 5.00
C PRO A 143 4.63 -16.97 4.84
N ALA A 144 4.47 -18.12 5.52
CA ALA A 144 3.23 -18.89 5.47
C ALA A 144 2.04 -18.10 6.02
N GLU A 145 2.22 -17.39 7.13
CA GLU A 145 1.14 -16.62 7.76
C GLU A 145 0.88 -15.27 7.11
N LEU A 146 1.83 -14.73 6.33
CA LEU A 146 1.53 -13.61 5.43
C LEU A 146 0.54 -14.03 4.33
N VAL A 147 0.62 -15.27 3.85
CA VAL A 147 -0.31 -15.83 2.87
C VAL A 147 -1.66 -16.18 3.53
N LEU A 148 -1.60 -16.76 4.73
CA LEU A 148 -2.77 -17.23 5.47
C LEU A 148 -3.43 -16.18 6.36
N ALA A 149 -2.97 -14.92 6.37
CA ALA A 149 -3.53 -13.89 7.24
C ALA A 149 -5.05 -13.76 7.06
N ASP A 150 -5.75 -13.57 8.18
CA ASP A 150 -7.20 -13.35 8.17
C ASP A 150 -7.56 -11.91 7.76
N ASP A 151 -8.86 -11.64 7.62
CA ASP A 151 -9.38 -10.34 7.19
C ASP A 151 -9.08 -9.23 8.20
N TYR A 152 -9.13 -9.55 9.48
CA TYR A 152 -8.86 -8.61 10.55
C TYR A 152 -7.41 -8.10 10.52
N ASN A 153 -6.45 -8.99 10.21
CA ASN A 153 -5.03 -8.68 10.16
C ASN A 153 -4.55 -8.21 8.78
N ALA A 154 -5.44 -8.11 7.79
CA ALA A 154 -5.11 -7.79 6.39
C ALA A 154 -4.28 -6.52 6.23
N LYS A 155 -4.65 -5.44 6.94
CA LYS A 155 -3.94 -4.15 6.90
C LYS A 155 -2.47 -4.28 7.33
N ILE A 156 -2.21 -5.00 8.42
CA ILE A 156 -0.83 -5.19 8.91
C ILE A 156 -0.06 -6.13 7.99
N ARG A 157 -0.68 -7.20 7.48
CA ARG A 157 -0.08 -8.03 6.43
C ARG A 157 0.35 -7.18 5.23
N ASP A 158 -0.47 -6.22 4.79
CA ASP A 158 -0.14 -5.33 3.66
C ASP A 158 1.08 -4.45 3.95
N ARG A 159 1.17 -3.90 5.16
CA ARG A 159 2.34 -3.11 5.61
C ARG A 159 3.60 -3.96 5.71
N LEU A 160 3.52 -5.18 6.25
CA LEU A 160 4.65 -6.12 6.32
C LEU A 160 5.15 -6.49 4.93
N VAL A 161 4.24 -6.81 4.01
CA VAL A 161 4.57 -7.14 2.62
C VAL A 161 5.16 -5.92 1.90
N SER A 162 4.63 -4.72 2.13
CA SER A 162 5.21 -3.50 1.56
C SER A 162 6.65 -3.32 2.05
N GLU A 163 6.88 -3.35 3.37
CA GLU A 163 8.18 -3.13 3.99
C GLU A 163 9.24 -4.15 3.53
N THR A 164 8.89 -5.44 3.55
CA THR A 164 9.79 -6.52 3.10
C THR A 164 10.18 -6.42 1.63
N HIS A 165 9.36 -5.78 0.80
CA HIS A 165 9.62 -5.62 -0.63
C HIS A 165 10.18 -4.25 -1.03
N VAL A 166 10.30 -3.28 -0.11
CA VAL A 166 10.78 -1.91 -0.42
C VAL A 166 12.10 -1.94 -1.17
N SER A 167 13.10 -2.69 -0.67
CA SER A 167 14.42 -2.75 -1.30
C SER A 167 14.37 -3.35 -2.70
N PHE A 168 13.54 -4.38 -2.93
CA PHE A 168 13.40 -5.00 -4.24
C PHE A 168 12.69 -4.06 -5.23
N ASN A 169 11.59 -3.43 -4.81
CA ASN A 169 10.84 -2.50 -5.63
C ASN A 169 11.69 -1.28 -6.04
N ASN A 170 12.54 -0.80 -5.14
CA ASN A 170 13.40 0.36 -5.40
C ASN A 170 14.57 0.07 -6.35
N ARG A 171 14.99 -1.20 -6.54
CA ARG A 171 16.08 -1.56 -7.46
C ARG A 171 15.79 -1.15 -8.91
N LEU A 172 14.54 -1.33 -9.34
CA LEU A 172 14.10 -0.98 -10.69
C LEU A 172 14.33 0.51 -11.00
N PHE A 173 14.21 1.38 -10.01
CA PHE A 173 14.40 2.83 -10.18
C PHE A 173 15.86 3.27 -10.05
N THR A 174 16.72 2.48 -9.40
CA THR A 174 18.16 2.76 -9.29
C THR A 174 18.98 2.22 -10.46
N GLU A 175 18.49 1.17 -11.12
CA GLU A 175 19.22 0.43 -12.17
C GLU A 175 18.66 0.67 -13.59
N GLU A 176 17.62 1.51 -13.75
CA GLU A 176 17.08 1.84 -15.07
C GLU A 176 18.10 2.65 -15.90
N ALA A 177 18.66 2.01 -16.92
CA ALA A 177 19.49 2.66 -17.92
C ALA A 177 18.72 3.82 -18.58
N GLY A 178 19.36 4.98 -18.73
CA GLY A 178 18.75 6.15 -19.40
C GLY A 178 18.27 7.26 -18.46
N VAL A 179 18.27 7.07 -17.14
CA VAL A 179 17.81 8.10 -16.18
C VAL A 179 18.67 9.36 -16.24
N ALA A 180 19.99 9.22 -16.30
CA ALA A 180 20.89 10.37 -16.40
C ALA A 180 20.71 11.13 -17.71
N GLU A 181 20.54 10.41 -18.81
CA GLU A 181 20.25 10.95 -20.14
C GLU A 181 18.90 11.66 -20.16
N ARG A 182 17.87 11.08 -19.52
CA ARG A 182 16.54 11.69 -19.38
C ARG A 182 16.61 13.00 -18.59
N LEU A 183 17.30 12.99 -17.45
CA LEU A 183 17.51 14.18 -16.62
C LEU A 183 18.23 15.29 -17.40
N ALA A 184 19.29 14.95 -18.13
CA ALA A 184 20.01 15.91 -18.97
C ALA A 184 19.13 16.47 -20.09
N ALA A 185 18.30 15.62 -20.73
CA ALA A 185 17.40 16.04 -21.79
C ALA A 185 16.30 16.99 -21.30
N VAL A 186 15.76 16.76 -20.09
CA VAL A 186 14.67 17.55 -19.49
C VAL A 186 15.17 18.85 -18.85
N GLU A 187 16.47 18.98 -18.60
CA GLU A 187 17.07 20.13 -17.90
C GLU A 187 16.69 21.52 -18.46
N PRO A 188 16.62 21.75 -19.79
CA PRO A 188 16.21 23.05 -20.33
C PRO A 188 14.82 23.49 -19.86
N TRP A 189 13.89 22.55 -19.73
CA TRP A 189 12.54 22.82 -19.21
C TRP A 189 12.56 23.08 -17.71
N VAL A 190 13.30 22.27 -16.95
CA VAL A 190 13.43 22.45 -15.49
C VAL A 190 13.95 23.84 -15.12
N ARG A 191 14.90 24.34 -15.91
CA ARG A 191 15.45 25.68 -15.75
C ARG A 191 14.42 26.78 -16.07
N ALA A 192 13.59 26.57 -17.09
CA ALA A 192 12.69 27.60 -17.62
C ALA A 192 11.32 27.63 -16.92
N ASP A 193 10.80 26.48 -16.51
CA ASP A 193 9.45 26.33 -15.99
C ASP A 193 9.36 26.75 -14.50
N ALA A 194 8.14 27.13 -14.09
CA ALA A 194 7.87 27.66 -12.75
C ALA A 194 8.04 26.61 -11.65
N ASP A 195 8.25 27.07 -10.42
CA ASP A 195 8.29 26.18 -9.26
C ASP A 195 6.87 25.81 -8.82
N VAL A 196 6.59 24.51 -8.63
CA VAL A 196 5.31 24.04 -8.08
C VAL A 196 4.93 24.75 -6.77
N ALA A 197 5.91 25.25 -6.01
CA ALA A 197 5.68 26.05 -4.80
C ALA A 197 4.75 27.24 -5.03
N GLU A 198 4.75 27.80 -6.24
CA GLU A 198 3.88 28.92 -6.58
C GLU A 198 2.40 28.55 -6.54
N LEU A 199 2.05 27.26 -6.68
CA LEU A 199 0.67 26.76 -6.56
C LEU A 199 0.22 26.60 -5.10
N PHE A 200 1.16 26.60 -4.15
CA PHE A 200 0.83 26.30 -2.75
C PHE A 200 -0.05 27.40 -2.15
N GLY A 201 -1.10 26.99 -1.44
CA GLY A 201 -2.10 27.87 -0.83
C GLY A 201 -3.05 28.60 -1.80
N ARG A 202 -2.90 28.47 -3.13
CA ARG A 202 -3.71 29.21 -4.12
C ARG A 202 -5.22 28.93 -4.04
N ASP A 203 -5.60 27.72 -3.66
CA ASP A 203 -6.98 27.24 -3.63
C ASP A 203 -7.44 26.95 -2.19
N SER A 204 -6.92 27.72 -1.22
CA SER A 204 -7.23 27.55 0.21
C SER A 204 -8.73 27.54 0.49
N GLY A 205 -9.21 26.43 1.06
CA GLY A 205 -10.62 26.26 1.43
C GLY A 205 -11.54 25.75 0.30
N ARG A 206 -11.03 25.57 -0.92
CA ARG A 206 -11.77 24.92 -2.01
C ARG A 206 -11.75 23.40 -1.83
N GLU A 207 -12.83 22.73 -2.24
CA GLU A 207 -12.84 21.27 -2.37
C GLU A 207 -11.98 20.85 -3.56
N VAL A 208 -11.17 19.81 -3.38
CA VAL A 208 -10.23 19.33 -4.39
C VAL A 208 -10.57 17.88 -4.74
N PHE A 209 -10.78 17.61 -6.02
CA PHE A 209 -10.98 16.27 -6.53
C PHE A 209 -9.67 15.78 -7.11
N VAL A 210 -9.15 14.68 -6.55
CA VAL A 210 -7.98 13.99 -7.08
C VAL A 210 -8.47 12.78 -7.87
N ILE A 211 -8.21 12.81 -9.17
CA ILE A 211 -8.75 11.85 -10.13
C ILE A 211 -7.63 10.92 -10.62
N ALA A 212 -7.63 9.70 -10.11
CA ALA A 212 -6.78 8.60 -10.56
C ALA A 212 -7.47 7.80 -11.68
N THR A 213 -6.83 6.73 -12.18
CA THR A 213 -7.26 6.00 -13.40
C THR A 213 -7.79 4.59 -13.10
N GLY A 214 -8.14 4.29 -11.86
CA GLY A 214 -8.78 3.03 -11.51
C GLY A 214 -10.12 2.85 -12.24
N PRO A 215 -10.53 1.59 -12.51
CA PRO A 215 -11.77 1.29 -13.24
C PRO A 215 -13.04 1.98 -12.72
N SER A 216 -13.16 2.24 -11.41
CA SER A 216 -14.34 2.91 -10.84
C SER A 216 -14.53 4.35 -11.35
N LEU A 217 -13.49 4.97 -11.92
CA LEU A 217 -13.61 6.28 -12.54
C LEU A 217 -14.70 6.33 -13.63
N GLU A 218 -14.89 5.24 -14.39
CA GLU A 218 -15.83 5.24 -15.51
C GLU A 218 -17.26 5.56 -15.09
N GLN A 219 -17.61 5.15 -13.87
CA GLN A 219 -18.93 5.38 -13.31
C GLN A 219 -19.15 6.83 -12.87
N HIS A 220 -18.09 7.66 -12.85
CA HIS A 220 -18.12 9.04 -12.39
C HIS A 220 -18.03 10.07 -13.53
N PHE A 221 -17.81 9.65 -14.79
CA PHE A 221 -17.62 10.60 -15.89
C PHE A 221 -18.79 11.58 -16.07
N ALA A 222 -20.04 11.08 -16.05
CA ALA A 222 -21.21 11.94 -16.19
C ALA A 222 -21.32 12.97 -15.06
N ALA A 223 -21.03 12.55 -13.81
CA ALA A 223 -21.09 13.40 -12.64
C ALA A 223 -19.97 14.46 -12.66
N LEU A 224 -18.75 14.08 -13.04
CA LEU A 224 -17.61 14.98 -13.22
C LEU A 224 -17.86 15.99 -14.35
N GLN A 225 -18.45 15.58 -15.46
CA GLN A 225 -18.80 16.47 -16.58
C GLN A 225 -19.81 17.54 -16.14
N ALA A 226 -20.81 17.15 -15.34
CA ALA A 226 -21.82 18.08 -14.82
C ALA A 226 -21.26 19.16 -13.88
N LEU A 227 -20.04 18.99 -13.35
CA LEU A 227 -19.41 20.00 -12.49
C LEU A 227 -19.06 21.29 -13.24
N ARG A 228 -18.87 21.23 -14.57
CA ARG A 228 -18.45 22.40 -15.36
C ARG A 228 -19.42 23.56 -15.23
N GLU A 229 -20.71 23.26 -15.08
CA GLU A 229 -21.79 24.26 -15.00
C GLU A 229 -21.98 24.80 -13.57
N ARG A 230 -21.21 24.32 -12.58
CA ARG A 230 -21.34 24.77 -11.19
C ARG A 230 -20.51 26.04 -10.95
N PRO A 231 -21.08 27.10 -10.35
CA PRO A 231 -20.38 28.38 -10.13
C PRO A 231 -19.20 28.26 -9.16
N GLN A 232 -19.23 27.28 -8.26
CA GLN A 232 -18.13 26.95 -7.34
C GLN A 232 -17.75 25.48 -7.48
N ARG A 233 -17.36 25.07 -8.69
CA ARG A 233 -16.90 23.69 -8.92
C ARG A 233 -15.58 23.41 -8.16
N PRO A 234 -15.35 22.17 -7.73
CA PRO A 234 -14.09 21.77 -7.10
C PRO A 234 -12.90 21.95 -8.06
N LEU A 235 -11.70 22.05 -7.48
CA LEU A 235 -10.45 21.99 -8.23
C LEU A 235 -10.22 20.54 -8.67
N LEU A 236 -10.03 20.30 -9.97
CA LEU A 236 -9.81 18.97 -10.52
C LEU A 236 -8.32 18.75 -10.79
N ILE A 237 -7.70 17.89 -9.98
CA ILE A 237 -6.33 17.44 -10.17
C ILE A 237 -6.37 15.99 -10.65
N CYS A 238 -5.90 15.69 -11.85
CA CYS A 238 -5.84 14.32 -12.35
C CYS A 238 -4.41 13.79 -12.43
N VAL A 239 -4.25 12.47 -12.33
CA VAL A 239 -3.00 11.81 -12.73
C VAL A 239 -2.91 11.75 -14.26
N ASP A 240 -1.69 11.66 -14.79
CA ASP A 240 -1.41 11.60 -16.24
C ASP A 240 -2.28 10.59 -17.02
N THR A 241 -2.40 9.37 -16.53
CA THR A 241 -3.14 8.29 -17.19
C THR A 241 -4.66 8.49 -17.17
N ALA A 242 -5.19 9.36 -16.31
CA ALA A 242 -6.60 9.76 -16.28
C ALA A 242 -6.91 10.89 -17.27
N TYR A 243 -5.90 11.66 -17.69
CA TYR A 243 -6.08 12.84 -18.53
C TYR A 243 -6.78 12.52 -19.86
N GLN A 244 -6.27 11.54 -20.62
CA GLN A 244 -6.88 11.18 -21.91
C GLN A 244 -8.31 10.63 -21.77
N PRO A 245 -8.61 9.69 -20.85
CA PRO A 245 -9.99 9.28 -20.56
C PRO A 245 -10.94 10.45 -20.23
N LEU A 246 -10.51 11.41 -19.40
CA LEU A 246 -11.30 12.58 -19.05
C LEU A 246 -11.58 13.48 -20.27
N GLN A 247 -10.55 13.77 -21.07
CA GLN A 247 -10.67 14.56 -22.29
C GLN A 247 -11.67 13.95 -23.29
N ARG A 248 -11.67 12.61 -23.46
CA ARG A 248 -12.64 11.91 -24.32
C ARG A 248 -14.09 12.07 -23.87
N HIS A 249 -14.32 12.36 -22.58
CA HIS A 249 -15.64 12.61 -22.01
C HIS A 249 -15.93 14.12 -21.85
N GLY A 250 -15.10 14.99 -22.42
CA GLY A 250 -15.26 16.44 -22.34
C GLY A 250 -15.07 17.01 -20.92
N ILE A 251 -14.29 16.31 -20.07
CA ILE A 251 -13.94 16.75 -18.73
C ILE A 251 -12.55 17.38 -18.80
N GLU A 252 -12.46 18.67 -18.49
CA GLU A 252 -11.22 19.44 -18.49
C GLU A 252 -10.69 19.54 -17.05
N PRO A 253 -9.60 18.85 -16.69
CA PRO A 253 -8.97 19.01 -15.39
C PRO A 253 -8.26 20.36 -15.29
N ASP A 254 -8.15 20.92 -14.08
CA ASP A 254 -7.40 22.16 -13.84
C ASP A 254 -5.89 21.89 -13.81
N VAL A 255 -5.51 20.75 -13.21
CA VAL A 255 -4.12 20.32 -13.08
C VAL A 255 -3.99 18.85 -13.48
N VAL A 256 -2.95 18.53 -14.22
CA VAL A 256 -2.48 17.15 -14.42
C VAL A 256 -1.11 16.99 -13.78
N VAL A 257 -0.92 15.89 -13.05
CA VAL A 257 0.36 15.52 -12.43
C VAL A 257 0.98 14.36 -13.21
N SER A 258 2.25 14.46 -13.56
CA SER A 258 3.00 13.38 -14.19
C SER A 258 4.39 13.20 -13.59
N ILE A 259 4.75 11.98 -13.22
CA ILE A 259 6.04 11.68 -12.59
C ILE A 259 6.80 10.53 -13.24
N ASP A 260 6.19 9.83 -14.20
CA ASP A 260 6.68 8.59 -14.77
C ASP A 260 7.34 8.82 -16.14
N GLN A 261 8.55 8.29 -16.33
CA GLN A 261 9.29 8.36 -17.59
C GLN A 261 8.67 7.59 -18.75
N ARG A 262 7.72 6.69 -18.48
CA ARG A 262 7.02 5.88 -19.49
C ARG A 262 5.82 6.60 -20.10
N ILE A 263 5.47 7.79 -19.58
CA ILE A 263 4.38 8.61 -20.06
C ILE A 263 4.81 9.37 -21.32
N SER A 264 4.38 8.85 -22.47
CA SER A 264 4.48 9.51 -23.77
C SER A 264 3.21 10.31 -24.13
N SER A 265 3.23 10.98 -25.28
CA SER A 265 2.10 11.72 -25.86
C SER A 265 0.85 10.87 -26.14
N ARG A 266 0.98 9.53 -26.15
CA ARG A 266 -0.16 8.61 -26.20
C ARG A 266 -1.03 8.75 -24.95
N HIS A 267 -0.40 8.84 -23.79
CA HIS A 267 -1.07 8.89 -22.49
C HIS A 267 -1.45 10.32 -22.12
N LEU A 268 -0.54 11.27 -22.41
CA LEU A 268 -0.68 12.68 -22.07
C LEU A 268 -0.63 13.55 -23.35
N PRO A 269 -1.70 13.54 -24.18
CA PRO A 269 -1.74 14.31 -25.42
C PRO A 269 -1.78 15.82 -25.16
N ALA A 270 -1.00 16.58 -25.94
CA ALA A 270 -0.95 18.03 -25.82
C ALA A 270 -2.18 18.77 -26.39
N GLN A 271 -2.95 18.13 -27.27
CA GLN A 271 -4.13 18.74 -27.88
C GLN A 271 -5.17 19.06 -26.79
N GLY A 272 -5.66 20.30 -26.76
CA GLY A 272 -6.63 20.75 -25.74
C GLY A 272 -6.04 21.07 -24.38
N SER A 273 -4.70 21.08 -24.23
CA SER A 273 -4.04 21.33 -22.93
C SER A 273 -3.88 22.80 -22.55
N ALA A 274 -4.32 23.75 -23.37
CA ALA A 274 -4.05 25.18 -23.19
C ALA A 274 -4.52 25.75 -21.84
N ASN A 275 -5.61 25.20 -21.29
CA ASN A 275 -6.17 25.61 -20.01
C ASN A 275 -5.79 24.68 -18.84
N THR A 276 -5.02 23.63 -19.10
CA THR A 276 -4.64 22.64 -18.10
C THR A 276 -3.20 22.89 -17.65
N THR A 277 -3.01 23.02 -16.34
CA THR A 277 -1.66 23.12 -15.76
C THR A 277 -1.01 21.74 -15.70
N LEU A 278 0.22 21.61 -16.19
CA LEU A 278 1.04 20.41 -16.00
C LEU A 278 2.00 20.60 -14.83
N VAL A 279 1.90 19.75 -13.82
CA VAL A 279 2.92 19.59 -12.78
C VAL A 279 3.71 18.32 -13.09
N TYR A 280 5.01 18.44 -13.32
CA TYR A 280 5.84 17.30 -13.69
C TYR A 280 7.08 17.14 -12.80
N MET A 281 7.57 15.91 -12.70
CA MET A 281 8.91 15.61 -12.19
C MET A 281 9.91 15.41 -13.35
N PRO A 282 11.22 15.68 -13.16
CA PRO A 282 12.22 15.68 -14.24
C PRO A 282 12.59 14.34 -14.88
N LEU A 283 11.64 13.42 -14.95
CA LEU A 283 11.70 12.20 -15.74
C LEU A 283 10.71 12.20 -16.91
N ALA A 284 9.84 13.21 -16.99
CA ALA A 284 8.85 13.35 -18.05
C ALA A 284 9.48 13.33 -19.46
N ASP A 285 8.71 12.88 -20.46
CA ASP A 285 9.17 12.86 -21.83
C ASP A 285 9.35 14.29 -22.40
N PRO A 286 10.54 14.68 -22.89
CA PRO A 286 10.75 15.97 -23.54
C PRO A 286 9.74 16.26 -24.67
N LEU A 287 9.25 15.24 -25.38
CA LEU A 287 8.22 15.44 -26.41
C LEU A 287 6.86 15.84 -25.82
N VAL A 288 6.51 15.30 -24.66
CA VAL A 288 5.31 15.71 -23.92
C VAL A 288 5.46 17.15 -23.46
N LEU A 289 6.62 17.49 -22.87
CA LEU A 289 6.90 18.86 -22.42
C LEU A 289 6.89 19.85 -23.58
N ALA A 290 7.55 19.53 -24.69
CA ALA A 290 7.60 20.38 -25.88
C ALA A 290 6.22 20.65 -26.48
N GLY A 291 5.34 19.65 -26.47
CA GLY A 291 3.99 19.78 -27.03
C GLY A 291 3.00 20.50 -26.12
N TRP A 292 3.18 20.44 -24.79
CA TRP A 292 2.21 20.95 -23.83
C TRP A 292 1.95 22.45 -24.01
N GLN A 293 0.67 22.83 -24.10
CA GLN A 293 0.24 24.18 -24.46
C GLN A 293 -0.08 25.05 -23.24
N GLY A 294 -0.47 24.43 -22.13
CA GLY A 294 -0.79 25.11 -20.88
C GLY A 294 0.44 25.43 -20.02
N PRO A 295 0.23 26.03 -18.83
CA PRO A 295 1.30 26.29 -17.88
C PRO A 295 2.01 25.01 -17.43
N ARG A 296 3.33 25.08 -17.21
CA ARG A 296 4.13 23.98 -16.66
C ARG A 296 4.81 24.39 -15.37
N TYR A 297 4.78 23.49 -14.39
CA TYR A 297 5.45 23.63 -13.10
C TYR A 297 6.28 22.38 -12.79
N VAL A 298 7.44 22.61 -12.20
CA VAL A 298 8.39 21.57 -11.85
C VAL A 298 8.28 21.25 -10.36
N ALA A 299 8.19 19.97 -10.04
CA ALA A 299 8.32 19.44 -8.70
C ALA A 299 9.45 18.40 -8.64
N TYR A 300 9.98 18.14 -7.46
CA TYR A 300 10.84 16.97 -7.22
C TYR A 300 10.21 16.05 -6.19
N SER A 301 10.58 14.76 -6.19
CA SER A 301 10.43 13.93 -4.99
C SER A 301 11.69 14.03 -4.13
N ALA A 302 11.67 13.43 -2.93
CA ALA A 302 12.87 13.31 -2.08
C ALA A 302 13.93 12.33 -2.63
N SER A 303 13.62 11.60 -3.71
CA SER A 303 14.51 10.58 -4.29
C SER A 303 15.93 11.13 -4.53
N PRO A 304 16.99 10.36 -4.20
CA PRO A 304 18.37 10.73 -4.48
C PRO A 304 18.64 10.97 -5.97
N VAL A 305 17.84 10.37 -6.86
CA VAL A 305 17.98 10.51 -8.32
C VAL A 305 17.94 11.98 -8.77
N PHE A 306 17.15 12.80 -8.07
CA PHE A 306 16.99 14.21 -8.37
C PHE A 306 17.98 15.11 -7.63
N ALA A 307 18.81 14.58 -6.71
CA ALA A 307 19.65 15.40 -5.84
C ALA A 307 20.60 16.34 -6.60
N PRO A 308 21.31 15.91 -7.67
CA PRO A 308 22.17 16.81 -8.44
C PRO A 308 21.37 17.94 -9.10
N MET A 309 20.18 17.62 -9.61
CA MET A 309 19.34 18.60 -10.30
C MET A 309 18.70 19.59 -9.32
N ARG A 310 18.25 19.13 -8.14
CA ARG A 310 17.74 19.99 -7.06
C ARG A 310 18.79 21.00 -6.59
N GLN A 311 20.06 20.59 -6.53
CA GLN A 311 21.15 21.48 -6.15
C GLN A 311 21.38 22.58 -7.20
N ARG A 312 21.25 22.26 -8.49
CA ARG A 312 21.49 23.20 -9.59
C ARG A 312 20.27 24.09 -9.86
N TRP A 313 19.06 23.55 -9.76
CA TRP A 313 17.79 24.21 -9.99
C TRP A 313 16.83 23.92 -8.83
N PRO A 314 16.90 24.69 -7.74
CA PRO A 314 16.02 24.47 -6.59
C PRO A 314 14.55 24.66 -6.96
N LYS A 315 13.71 23.66 -6.64
CA LYS A 315 12.25 23.69 -6.73
C LYS A 315 11.66 22.92 -5.55
N ALA A 316 10.38 23.12 -5.25
CA ALA A 316 9.71 22.44 -4.14
C ALA A 316 9.56 20.93 -4.35
N LEU A 317 9.37 20.25 -3.21
CA LEU A 317 9.16 18.81 -3.16
C LEU A 317 7.67 18.48 -3.10
N LEU A 318 7.29 17.41 -3.79
CA LEU A 318 6.06 16.67 -3.55
C LEU A 318 6.35 15.28 -2.98
N HIS A 319 5.48 14.80 -2.10
CA HIS A 319 5.55 13.46 -1.55
C HIS A 319 5.32 12.43 -2.67
N ALA A 320 6.13 11.37 -2.68
CA ALA A 320 6.04 10.30 -3.67
C ALA A 320 6.11 8.95 -2.97
N GLY A 321 5.12 8.09 -3.24
CA GLY A 321 4.99 6.72 -2.71
C GLY A 321 4.93 5.66 -3.81
N GLY A 322 5.57 5.91 -4.96
CA GLY A 322 5.65 4.96 -6.09
C GLY A 322 4.50 5.03 -7.11
N SER A 323 3.46 5.83 -6.87
CA SER A 323 2.39 6.11 -7.85
C SER A 323 2.11 7.60 -7.95
N VAL A 324 1.68 8.06 -9.13
CA VAL A 324 1.34 9.46 -9.46
C VAL A 324 0.25 10.02 -8.55
N ILE A 325 -0.61 9.17 -7.98
CA ILE A 325 -1.64 9.61 -7.02
C ILE A 325 -1.05 10.26 -5.77
N HIS A 326 0.12 9.81 -5.30
CA HIS A 326 0.74 10.37 -4.08
C HIS A 326 1.12 11.84 -4.21
N PRO A 327 1.90 12.26 -5.23
CA PRO A 327 2.19 13.68 -5.42
C PRO A 327 0.96 14.47 -5.84
N ALA A 328 -0.05 13.87 -6.48
CA ALA A 328 -1.31 14.55 -6.79
C ALA A 328 -2.11 14.88 -5.51
N VAL A 329 -2.19 13.94 -4.57
CA VAL A 329 -2.83 14.16 -3.26
C VAL A 329 -2.02 15.14 -2.41
N ASP A 330 -0.69 15.05 -2.40
CA ASP A 330 0.15 16.01 -1.67
C ASP A 330 0.07 17.42 -2.27
N LEU A 331 0.00 17.53 -3.60
CA LEU A 331 -0.26 18.80 -4.25
C LEU A 331 -1.62 19.36 -3.85
N ALA A 332 -2.68 18.55 -3.84
CA ALA A 332 -4.01 18.98 -3.40
C ALA A 332 -4.00 19.54 -1.97
N VAL A 333 -3.29 18.88 -1.05
CA VAL A 333 -3.10 19.37 0.33
C VAL A 333 -2.33 20.69 0.33
N LYS A 334 -1.18 20.76 -0.34
CA LYS A 334 -0.30 21.94 -0.36
C LYS A 334 -0.92 23.15 -1.07
N MET A 335 -1.82 22.93 -2.03
CA MET A 335 -2.63 23.99 -2.64
C MET A 335 -3.68 24.59 -1.68
N GLY A 336 -3.83 24.01 -0.47
CA GLY A 336 -4.71 24.49 0.58
C GLY A 336 -6.04 23.72 0.70
N GLY A 337 -6.15 22.57 0.02
CA GLY A 337 -7.32 21.71 0.08
C GLY A 337 -7.53 21.13 1.47
N ARG A 338 -8.72 21.34 2.05
CA ARG A 338 -9.13 20.77 3.35
C ARG A 338 -10.16 19.65 3.23
N ARG A 339 -10.74 19.51 2.04
CA ARG A 339 -11.63 18.42 1.64
C ARG A 339 -11.10 17.88 0.32
N ILE A 340 -10.60 16.64 0.35
CA ILE A 340 -9.99 15.99 -0.80
C ILE A 340 -10.82 14.74 -1.13
N THR A 341 -11.38 14.68 -2.32
CA THR A 341 -12.19 13.54 -2.79
C THR A 341 -11.44 12.76 -3.85
N LEU A 342 -11.24 11.47 -3.61
CA LEU A 342 -10.48 10.57 -4.46
C LEU A 342 -11.43 9.82 -5.40
N PHE A 343 -11.19 9.96 -6.71
CA PHE A 343 -11.90 9.23 -7.77
C PHE A 343 -10.95 8.25 -8.45
N GLY A 344 -11.41 7.03 -8.75
CA GLY A 344 -10.58 6.03 -9.43
C GLY A 344 -9.35 5.59 -8.62
N ALA A 345 -9.34 5.78 -7.30
CA ALA A 345 -8.24 5.37 -6.42
C ALA A 345 -8.44 3.91 -5.97
N ASP A 346 -8.53 2.98 -6.92
CA ASP A 346 -9.05 1.64 -6.63
C ASP A 346 -8.05 0.71 -5.93
N PHE A 347 -6.74 0.81 -6.23
CA PHE A 347 -5.68 -0.08 -5.68
C PHE A 347 -6.01 -1.59 -5.69
N ALA A 348 -6.89 -1.99 -6.58
CA ALA A 348 -7.43 -3.32 -6.75
C ALA A 348 -7.93 -3.42 -8.20
N PHE A 349 -8.51 -4.57 -8.54
CA PHE A 349 -9.07 -4.81 -9.86
C PHE A 349 -10.59 -4.98 -9.81
N PRO A 350 -11.37 -3.94 -9.45
CA PRO A 350 -12.81 -4.02 -9.54
C PRO A 350 -13.23 -4.31 -10.98
N MET A 351 -14.31 -5.08 -11.13
CA MET A 351 -14.86 -5.47 -12.43
C MET A 351 -13.87 -6.24 -13.34
N ASP A 352 -12.84 -6.87 -12.77
CA ASP A 352 -11.77 -7.57 -13.50
C ASP A 352 -11.06 -6.66 -14.53
N ARG A 353 -10.91 -5.38 -14.21
CA ARG A 353 -10.21 -4.38 -15.04
C ARG A 353 -9.05 -3.73 -14.29
N THR A 354 -8.06 -3.26 -15.04
CA THR A 354 -6.88 -2.59 -14.47
C THR A 354 -7.03 -1.07 -14.44
N HIS A 355 -7.58 -0.47 -15.50
CA HIS A 355 -7.71 0.98 -15.62
C HIS A 355 -8.97 1.39 -16.41
N ALA A 356 -9.51 2.56 -16.08
CA ALA A 356 -10.62 3.20 -16.79
C ALA A 356 -10.18 3.77 -18.15
N GLY A 357 -10.92 3.47 -19.22
CA GLY A 357 -10.63 4.00 -20.56
C GLY A 357 -9.42 3.40 -21.30
N TRP A 358 -8.80 2.35 -20.76
CA TRP A 358 -7.67 1.60 -21.33
C TRP A 358 -7.98 0.10 -21.44
N GLN A 359 -7.35 -0.60 -22.39
CA GLN A 359 -7.46 -2.05 -22.49
C GLN A 359 -6.54 -2.74 -21.46
N ASP A 360 -6.86 -3.97 -21.07
CA ASP A 360 -6.00 -4.73 -20.13
C ASP A 360 -4.61 -4.92 -20.73
N GLY A 361 -3.57 -4.63 -19.93
CA GLY A 361 -2.18 -4.66 -20.38
C GLY A 361 -1.62 -3.37 -20.98
N ASP A 362 -2.44 -2.34 -21.25
CA ASP A 362 -1.97 -1.10 -21.89
C ASP A 362 -1.05 -0.26 -20.97
N LEU A 363 -1.32 -0.25 -19.68
CA LEU A 363 -0.63 0.59 -18.68
C LEU A 363 0.16 -0.22 -17.63
N GLY A 364 0.22 -1.55 -17.76
CA GLY A 364 0.82 -2.40 -16.73
C GLY A 364 0.60 -3.90 -16.94
N PRO A 365 0.97 -4.74 -15.96
CA PRO A 365 0.83 -6.18 -16.06
C PRO A 365 -0.64 -6.64 -16.14
N GLN A 366 -0.87 -7.78 -16.80
CA GLN A 366 -2.20 -8.34 -17.05
C GLN A 366 -2.86 -8.91 -15.79
N LEU A 367 -4.19 -8.85 -15.73
CA LEU A 367 -5.03 -9.29 -14.61
C LEU A 367 -4.76 -10.75 -14.16
N LYS A 368 -4.37 -11.63 -15.12
CA LYS A 368 -4.14 -13.07 -14.88
C LYS A 368 -2.99 -13.38 -13.91
N ALA A 369 -2.14 -12.41 -13.57
CA ALA A 369 -1.03 -12.59 -12.62
C ALA A 369 -1.39 -12.26 -11.16
N ALA A 370 -2.59 -11.73 -10.89
CA ALA A 370 -2.99 -11.26 -9.56
C ALA A 370 -3.22 -12.43 -8.57
N LYS A 371 -2.31 -12.61 -7.62
CA LYS A 371 -2.40 -13.59 -6.52
C LYS A 371 -2.69 -12.96 -5.16
N HIS A 372 -2.68 -11.64 -5.08
CA HIS A 372 -2.90 -10.92 -3.83
C HIS A 372 -4.33 -10.40 -3.71
N TRP A 373 -4.71 -10.06 -2.50
CA TRP A 373 -6.02 -9.51 -2.19
C TRP A 373 -5.93 -8.40 -1.14
N VAL A 374 -6.92 -7.53 -1.16
CA VAL A 374 -7.21 -6.50 -0.14
C VAL A 374 -8.71 -6.52 0.14
N LEU A 375 -9.15 -5.89 1.22
CA LEU A 375 -10.58 -5.68 1.48
C LEU A 375 -11.07 -4.46 0.70
N ASP A 376 -12.23 -4.57 0.08
CA ASP A 376 -12.92 -3.46 -0.56
C ASP A 376 -13.71 -2.62 0.46
N GLY A 377 -14.39 -1.58 -0.02
CA GLY A 377 -15.26 -0.73 0.79
C GLY A 377 -16.49 -1.41 1.38
N ASN A 378 -16.77 -2.66 1.01
CA ASN A 378 -17.84 -3.51 1.54
C ASN A 378 -17.31 -4.59 2.50
N GLY A 379 -15.99 -4.64 2.75
CA GLY A 379 -15.35 -5.67 3.56
C GLY A 379 -15.17 -7.01 2.84
N GLN A 380 -15.29 -7.04 1.50
CA GLN A 380 -15.09 -8.23 0.68
C GLN A 380 -13.66 -8.30 0.15
N ARG A 381 -13.13 -9.51 -0.01
CA ARG A 381 -11.80 -9.70 -0.63
C ARG A 381 -11.87 -9.42 -2.13
N VAL A 382 -11.10 -8.45 -2.60
CA VAL A 382 -10.91 -8.13 -4.01
C VAL A 382 -9.48 -8.39 -4.45
N LYS A 383 -9.30 -8.81 -5.71
CA LYS A 383 -7.97 -9.10 -6.27
C LYS A 383 -7.17 -7.81 -6.40
N THR A 384 -5.89 -7.90 -6.11
CA THR A 384 -4.91 -6.82 -6.30
C THR A 384 -3.54 -7.39 -6.65
N GLN A 385 -2.56 -6.51 -6.78
CA GLN A 385 -1.16 -6.80 -7.04
C GLN A 385 -0.25 -6.16 -5.99
N LEU A 386 1.00 -6.63 -5.93
CA LEU A 386 1.94 -6.28 -4.88
C LEU A 386 2.25 -4.76 -4.82
N ASN A 387 2.46 -4.14 -5.98
CA ASN A 387 2.71 -2.70 -6.08
C ASN A 387 1.48 -1.89 -5.67
N PHE A 388 0.26 -2.31 -6.03
CA PHE A 388 -0.97 -1.63 -5.60
C PHE A 388 -1.15 -1.67 -4.09
N ARG A 389 -0.82 -2.79 -3.42
CA ARG A 389 -0.79 -2.86 -1.94
C ARG A 389 0.20 -1.86 -1.35
N SER A 390 1.37 -1.72 -1.97
CA SER A 390 2.37 -0.75 -1.52
C SER A 390 1.88 0.68 -1.70
N TYR A 391 1.27 1.01 -2.84
CA TYR A 391 0.69 2.33 -3.09
C TYR A 391 -0.46 2.65 -2.13
N LEU A 392 -1.31 1.66 -1.82
CA LEU A 392 -2.36 1.81 -0.81
C LEU A 392 -1.74 2.14 0.55
N CYS A 393 -0.77 1.36 1.01
CA CYS A 393 -0.11 1.58 2.31
C CYS A 393 0.53 2.97 2.41
N GLU A 394 1.23 3.41 1.35
CA GLU A 394 1.87 4.73 1.30
C GLU A 394 0.84 5.87 1.31
N LEU A 395 -0.27 5.73 0.56
CA LEU A 395 -1.34 6.72 0.60
C LEU A 395 -2.00 6.80 1.98
N GLU A 396 -2.26 5.67 2.63
CA GLU A 396 -2.84 5.64 3.98
C GLU A 396 -1.92 6.30 5.02
N ARG A 397 -0.61 6.03 4.95
CA ARG A 397 0.40 6.69 5.80
C ARG A 397 0.41 8.20 5.56
N TYR A 398 0.34 8.62 4.29
CA TYR A 398 0.26 10.02 3.95
C TYR A 398 -1.01 10.67 4.52
N ILE A 399 -2.18 10.07 4.30
CA ILE A 399 -3.47 10.56 4.84
C ILE A 399 -3.41 10.69 6.37
N GLN A 400 -2.88 9.69 7.07
CA GLN A 400 -2.73 9.71 8.53
C GLN A 400 -1.83 10.87 9.01
N SER A 401 -0.85 11.29 8.20
CA SER A 401 0.03 12.42 8.51
C SER A 401 -0.63 13.80 8.33
N GLN A 402 -1.86 13.87 7.80
CA GLN A 402 -2.59 15.10 7.49
C GLN A 402 -3.91 15.20 8.30
N PRO A 403 -3.85 15.28 9.65
CA PRO A 403 -5.03 15.22 10.51
C PRO A 403 -6.03 16.38 10.30
N GLU A 404 -5.58 17.48 9.71
CA GLU A 404 -6.39 18.67 9.43
C GLU A 404 -7.11 18.65 8.07
N VAL A 405 -6.94 17.58 7.30
CA VAL A 405 -7.56 17.39 5.97
C VAL A 405 -8.53 16.22 6.03
N ARG A 406 -9.73 16.41 5.46
CA ARG A 406 -10.72 15.34 5.33
C ARG A 406 -10.58 14.69 3.95
N PHE A 407 -10.36 13.38 3.95
CA PHE A 407 -10.26 12.60 2.72
C PHE A 407 -11.52 11.78 2.48
N PHE A 408 -12.00 11.82 1.25
CA PHE A 408 -13.16 11.06 0.82
C PHE A 408 -12.80 10.07 -0.29
N ASN A 409 -13.41 8.89 -0.26
CA ASN A 409 -13.34 7.91 -1.34
C ASN A 409 -14.71 7.80 -2.03
N THR A 410 -14.75 7.67 -3.35
CA THR A 410 -16.01 7.54 -4.11
C THR A 410 -16.34 6.12 -4.56
N SER A 411 -15.49 5.13 -4.27
CA SER A 411 -15.72 3.74 -4.70
C SER A 411 -15.68 2.77 -3.53
N ARG A 412 -16.74 1.99 -3.33
CA ARG A 412 -16.70 0.81 -2.45
C ARG A 412 -16.16 -0.44 -3.12
N SER A 413 -16.08 -0.45 -4.45
CA SER A 413 -15.59 -1.61 -5.22
C SER A 413 -14.06 -1.68 -5.29
N GLY A 414 -13.38 -0.54 -5.09
CA GLY A 414 -11.94 -0.47 -4.89
C GLY A 414 -11.54 -0.86 -3.46
N ALA A 415 -10.24 -0.95 -3.21
CA ALA A 415 -9.68 -1.18 -1.89
C ALA A 415 -10.20 -0.16 -0.88
N MET A 416 -10.50 -0.62 0.33
CA MET A 416 -10.72 0.28 1.46
C MET A 416 -9.45 1.07 1.73
N ILE A 417 -9.55 2.39 1.77
CA ILE A 417 -8.42 3.29 2.06
C ILE A 417 -8.57 3.80 3.49
N ALA A 418 -7.72 3.34 4.40
CA ALA A 418 -7.73 3.79 5.79
C ALA A 418 -7.51 5.32 5.89
N GLY A 419 -8.26 5.95 6.79
CA GLY A 419 -8.24 7.42 6.95
C GLY A 419 -9.18 8.18 6.00
N THR A 420 -9.89 7.48 5.10
CA THR A 420 -10.95 8.08 4.28
C THR A 420 -12.35 7.75 4.81
N THR A 421 -13.32 8.59 4.45
CA THR A 421 -14.76 8.28 4.55
C THR A 421 -15.38 8.23 3.16
N PHE A 422 -16.48 7.53 2.96
CA PHE A 422 -17.15 7.55 1.66
C PHE A 422 -17.84 8.89 1.40
N HIS A 423 -17.71 9.43 0.20
CA HIS A 423 -18.38 10.67 -0.17
C HIS A 423 -19.89 10.45 -0.36
N GLU A 424 -20.73 11.20 0.35
CA GLU A 424 -22.20 10.99 0.35
C GLU A 424 -22.82 11.03 -1.05
N ASP A 425 -22.44 12.01 -1.88
CA ASP A 425 -23.04 12.20 -3.21
C ASP A 425 -22.43 11.36 -4.33
N PHE A 426 -21.21 10.85 -4.14
CA PHE A 426 -20.44 10.22 -5.22
C PHE A 426 -20.12 8.75 -4.94
N VAL A 427 -20.35 8.25 -3.72
CA VAL A 427 -20.05 6.86 -3.40
C VAL A 427 -20.90 5.90 -4.23
N GLN A 428 -20.23 4.88 -4.76
CA GLN A 428 -20.85 3.74 -5.43
C GLN A 428 -20.59 2.44 -4.68
#